data_AF-W7TKK5-F1
#
_entry.id   AF-W7TKK5-F1
#
_cell.length_a   1.000
_cell.length_b   1.000
_cell.length_c   1.000
_cell.angle_alpha   90.00
_cell.angle_beta   90.00
_cell.angle_gamma   90.00
#
_symmetry.space_group_name_H-M   'P 1'
#
loop_
_entity.id
_entity.type
_entity.pdbx_description
1 polymer ?
#
loop_
_entity_poly.entity_id
_entity_poly.type
_entity_poly.pdbx_seq_one_letter_code
_entity_poly.pdbx_strand_id
1 'polypeptide(L)'
;MRTLLFFLQVSLLWPSVNSDGPLFGRHPRPVPPQPAKSGRWLLHESTWGVLSTVSTLPGIAGAPFGNPQSLVDGPYRDGLFGDNSTGIPYFFVSELDVSQQDASANSLVSLTVSEAGVSSECAMLDPESPLCIRLTVTGDLVEVVDEEETAFAMQALFQRHPQMQTWPTDHGWKVKKIVPRHIFVLDMFGGVKPVSVDEYLEKCGALYRAESRTRCEWMGVSMRKFFVAQINMWLGRQGLAKRNQHVDLSFYPSLFEENLYMSGSY
;
A
#
# COMPACT_ATOMS: atom_id res chain seq x y z
N MET A 1 -15.79 -60.57 7.58
CA MET A 1 -14.94 -59.77 6.65
C MET A 1 -15.83 -59.04 5.67
N ARG A 2 -15.82 -57.70 5.70
CA ARG A 2 -16.07 -56.73 4.60
C ARG A 2 -16.71 -55.45 5.17
N THR A 3 -15.86 -54.58 5.70
CA THR A 3 -16.18 -53.17 5.93
C THR A 3 -15.91 -52.46 4.61
N LEU A 4 -16.96 -52.06 3.88
CA LEU A 4 -16.83 -51.31 2.64
C LEU A 4 -16.79 -49.81 2.93
N LEU A 5 -15.70 -49.20 2.49
CA LEU A 5 -15.43 -47.78 2.23
C LEU A 5 -16.67 -46.90 1.99
N PHE A 6 -16.83 -45.88 2.83
CA PHE A 6 -17.57 -44.65 2.54
C PHE A 6 -16.68 -43.45 2.88
N PHE A 7 -15.59 -43.28 2.12
CA PHE A 7 -14.90 -41.99 2.00
C PHE A 7 -15.30 -41.38 0.66
N LEU A 8 -16.53 -40.87 0.59
CA LEU A 8 -16.96 -40.03 -0.52
C LEU A 8 -16.41 -38.61 -0.27
N GLN A 9 -15.35 -38.31 -1.00
CA GLN A 9 -14.94 -36.99 -1.48
C GLN A 9 -15.71 -35.78 -0.92
N VAL A 10 -15.22 -35.22 0.19
CA VAL A 10 -15.44 -33.81 0.53
C VAL A 10 -14.23 -33.03 0.02
N SER A 11 -14.16 -32.83 -1.29
CA SER A 11 -13.07 -32.03 -1.90
C SER A 11 -13.53 -31.20 -3.10
N LEU A 12 -14.82 -30.96 -3.23
CA LEU A 12 -15.37 -30.03 -4.21
C LEU A 12 -16.20 -29.02 -3.44
N LEU A 13 -15.89 -27.72 -3.61
CA LEU A 13 -16.41 -26.53 -2.90
C LEU A 13 -15.47 -25.85 -1.88
N TRP A 14 -14.15 -26.03 -1.99
CA TRP A 14 -13.30 -24.87 -1.70
C TRP A 14 -13.27 -24.04 -2.98
N PRO A 15 -13.78 -22.79 -3.00
CA PRO A 15 -13.55 -21.94 -4.15
C PRO A 15 -12.04 -21.81 -4.28
N SER A 16 -11.50 -22.24 -5.42
CA SER A 16 -10.16 -21.84 -5.83
C SER A 16 -10.05 -20.34 -5.53
N VAL A 17 -9.14 -19.97 -4.64
CA VAL A 17 -8.78 -18.56 -4.48
C VAL A 17 -8.08 -18.23 -5.79
N ASN A 18 -8.86 -17.89 -6.80
CA ASN A 18 -8.32 -17.27 -7.98
C ASN A 18 -7.69 -15.97 -7.48
N SER A 19 -6.40 -15.83 -7.76
CA SER A 19 -5.64 -14.59 -7.68
C SER A 19 -6.13 -13.53 -8.67
N ASP A 20 -7.40 -13.60 -9.08
CA ASP A 20 -8.03 -12.60 -9.92
C ASP A 20 -8.07 -11.32 -9.09
N GLY A 21 -7.47 -10.29 -9.66
CA GLY A 21 -7.20 -9.01 -9.01
C GLY A 21 -8.46 -8.27 -8.54
N PRO A 22 -8.31 -6.97 -8.22
CA PRO A 22 -9.28 -6.22 -7.45
C PRO A 22 -10.66 -6.19 -8.13
N LEU A 23 -11.70 -5.94 -7.34
CA LEU A 23 -13.08 -5.67 -7.80
C LEU A 23 -13.19 -4.50 -8.81
N PHE A 24 -12.08 -3.81 -9.08
CA PHE A 24 -11.92 -2.70 -10.01
C PHE A 24 -10.95 -3.16 -11.12
N GLY A 25 -11.38 -3.06 -12.38
CA GLY A 25 -10.56 -3.48 -13.52
C GLY A 25 -9.17 -2.85 -13.52
N ARG A 26 -8.16 -3.60 -13.97
CA ARG A 26 -6.75 -3.17 -13.95
C ARG A 26 -6.47 -2.01 -14.88
N HIS A 27 -5.49 -1.19 -14.51
CA HIS A 27 -5.00 -0.13 -15.39
C HIS A 27 -4.21 -0.71 -16.57
N PRO A 28 -4.31 -0.10 -17.76
CA PRO A 28 -3.47 -0.49 -18.88
C PRO A 28 -2.00 -0.21 -18.57
N ARG A 29 -1.13 -1.13 -19.00
CA ARG A 29 0.33 -0.96 -18.93
C ARG A 29 0.76 0.31 -19.68
N PRO A 30 1.75 1.08 -19.17
CA PRO A 30 2.32 2.21 -19.89
C PRO A 30 2.95 1.81 -21.23
N VAL A 31 2.51 2.46 -22.31
CA VAL A 31 3.07 2.31 -23.67
C VAL A 31 3.40 3.69 -24.25
N PRO A 32 4.63 3.95 -24.75
CA PRO A 32 5.79 3.05 -24.70
C PRO A 32 6.31 2.87 -23.27
N PRO A 33 7.08 1.79 -23.01
CA PRO A 33 7.70 1.51 -21.72
C PRO A 33 8.54 2.70 -21.22
N GLN A 34 8.25 3.13 -20.00
CA GLN A 34 8.88 4.26 -19.32
C GLN A 34 9.19 3.81 -17.89
N PRO A 35 10.45 3.50 -17.54
CA PRO A 35 10.79 2.79 -16.30
C PRO A 35 10.09 3.33 -15.04
N ALA A 36 10.10 4.65 -14.80
CA ALA A 36 9.40 5.25 -13.67
C ALA A 36 7.89 4.97 -13.68
N LYS A 37 7.22 5.19 -14.82
CA LYS A 37 5.77 4.95 -14.97
C LYS A 37 5.43 3.46 -14.92
N SER A 38 6.23 2.61 -15.55
CA SER A 38 6.10 1.15 -15.54
C SER A 38 6.20 0.60 -14.12
N GLY A 39 7.18 1.07 -13.34
CA GLY A 39 7.34 0.72 -11.94
C GLY A 39 6.16 1.19 -11.08
N ARG A 40 5.69 2.43 -11.28
CA ARG A 40 4.54 2.97 -10.55
C ARG A 40 3.26 2.21 -10.83
N TRP A 41 3.00 1.91 -12.11
CA TRP A 41 1.90 1.05 -12.53
C TRP A 41 2.01 -0.32 -11.87
N LEU A 42 3.19 -0.97 -11.94
CA LEU A 42 3.36 -2.30 -11.40
C LEU A 42 3.14 -2.34 -9.89
N LEU A 43 3.66 -1.36 -9.14
CA LEU A 43 3.43 -1.30 -7.70
C LEU A 43 1.94 -1.11 -7.39
N HIS A 44 1.26 -0.20 -8.09
CA HIS A 44 -0.15 0.06 -7.88
C HIS A 44 -1.05 -1.11 -8.27
N GLU A 45 -0.66 -1.93 -9.24
CA GLU A 45 -1.39 -3.14 -9.61
C GLU A 45 -1.06 -4.35 -8.70
N SER A 46 0.05 -4.30 -7.97
CA SER A 46 0.46 -5.37 -7.06
C SER A 46 -0.36 -5.32 -5.77
N THR A 47 -0.79 -6.49 -5.29
CA THR A 47 -1.41 -6.65 -3.97
C THR A 47 -0.42 -7.21 -2.95
N TRP A 48 0.66 -7.83 -3.39
CA TRP A 48 1.71 -8.38 -2.53
C TRP A 48 3.07 -8.32 -3.24
N GLY A 49 4.14 -8.54 -2.48
CA GLY A 49 5.49 -8.67 -2.99
C GLY A 49 6.38 -9.44 -2.03
N VAL A 50 7.67 -9.59 -2.36
CA VAL A 50 8.66 -10.21 -1.49
C VAL A 50 9.47 -9.12 -0.80
N LEU A 51 9.30 -9.01 0.52
CA LEU A 51 10.10 -8.14 1.37
C LEU A 51 11.36 -8.89 1.80
N SER A 52 12.52 -8.35 1.46
CA SER A 52 13.82 -8.89 1.82
C SER A 52 14.43 -8.09 2.96
N THR A 53 14.80 -8.79 4.03
CA THR A 53 15.40 -8.26 5.26
C THR A 53 16.76 -8.93 5.55
N VAL A 54 17.53 -8.36 6.47
CA VAL A 54 18.74 -9.01 7.01
C VAL A 54 18.35 -9.77 8.27
N SER A 55 18.47 -11.10 8.24
CA SER A 55 17.93 -11.93 9.31
C SER A 55 18.64 -11.73 10.65
N THR A 56 17.85 -11.71 11.71
CA THR A 56 18.27 -11.72 13.12
C THR A 56 18.08 -13.10 13.76
N LEU A 57 17.51 -14.06 13.03
CA LEU A 57 17.22 -15.39 13.56
C LEU A 57 18.50 -16.16 13.93
N PRO A 58 18.53 -16.85 15.08
CA PRO A 58 19.64 -17.72 15.44
C PRO A 58 19.91 -18.77 14.36
N GLY A 59 21.18 -18.92 13.96
CA GLY A 59 21.62 -19.86 12.93
C GLY A 59 21.69 -19.30 11.51
N ILE A 60 20.98 -18.20 11.22
CA ILE A 60 21.04 -17.50 9.92
C ILE A 60 21.23 -15.98 10.06
N ALA A 61 21.70 -15.52 11.23
CA ALA A 61 21.94 -14.10 11.47
C ALA A 61 22.87 -13.50 10.39
N GLY A 62 22.44 -12.38 9.80
CA GLY A 62 23.12 -11.70 8.69
C GLY A 62 22.78 -12.23 7.29
N ALA A 63 22.05 -13.34 7.15
CA ALA A 63 21.60 -13.84 5.85
C ALA A 63 20.43 -13.01 5.31
N PRO A 64 20.28 -12.90 3.97
CA PRO A 64 19.08 -12.32 3.39
C PRO A 64 17.88 -13.23 3.64
N PHE A 65 16.77 -12.67 4.11
CA PHE A 65 15.52 -13.37 4.34
C PHE A 65 14.40 -12.73 3.51
N GLY A 66 13.78 -13.51 2.63
CA GLY A 66 12.66 -13.05 1.80
C GLY A 66 11.33 -13.57 2.33
N ASN A 67 10.38 -12.67 2.57
CA ASN A 67 9.04 -13.00 3.08
C ASN A 67 7.95 -12.33 2.21
N PRO A 68 6.90 -13.06 1.79
CA PRO A 68 5.75 -12.45 1.14
C PRO A 68 5.04 -11.46 2.07
N GLN A 69 4.76 -10.25 1.58
CA GLN A 69 4.02 -9.25 2.33
C GLN A 69 2.94 -8.58 1.46
N SER A 70 1.73 -8.46 2.00
CA SER A 70 0.64 -7.71 1.38
C SER A 70 0.94 -6.21 1.43
N LEU A 71 0.67 -5.52 0.32
CA LEU A 71 0.99 -4.11 0.16
C LEU A 71 -0.09 -3.34 -0.60
N VAL A 72 -0.02 -2.02 -0.47
CA VAL A 72 -0.73 -1.04 -1.30
C VAL A 72 0.17 0.18 -1.49
N ASP A 73 -0.08 1.00 -2.50
CA ASP A 73 0.49 2.35 -2.60
C ASP A 73 -0.57 3.46 -2.64
N GLY A 74 -1.85 3.07 -2.51
CA GLY A 74 -3.02 3.92 -2.55
C GLY A 74 -4.30 3.12 -2.84
N PRO A 75 -5.48 3.74 -2.65
CA PRO A 75 -6.76 3.12 -2.98
C PRO A 75 -6.94 3.03 -4.51
N TYR A 76 -7.71 2.03 -4.95
CA TYR A 76 -8.27 2.02 -6.30
C TYR A 76 -9.48 2.95 -6.39
N ARG A 77 -9.76 3.43 -7.60
CA ARG A 77 -11.01 4.15 -7.92
C ARG A 77 -12.24 3.43 -7.38
N ASP A 78 -13.04 4.13 -6.59
CA ASP A 78 -14.32 3.67 -6.06
C ASP A 78 -15.53 4.39 -6.71
N GLY A 79 -15.32 5.05 -7.84
CA GLY A 79 -16.36 5.80 -8.56
C GLY A 79 -16.70 7.16 -7.94
N LEU A 80 -16.16 7.50 -6.77
CA LEU A 80 -16.29 8.82 -6.14
C LEU A 80 -14.99 9.64 -6.25
N PHE A 81 -13.83 8.98 -6.31
CA PHE A 81 -12.51 9.63 -6.46
C PHE A 81 -11.65 8.92 -7.52
N GLY A 82 -10.68 9.65 -8.09
CA GLY A 82 -9.67 9.08 -8.99
C GLY A 82 -8.69 8.16 -8.25
N ASP A 83 -7.87 7.38 -8.97
CA ASP A 83 -6.81 6.59 -8.31
C ASP A 83 -5.87 7.54 -7.58
N ASN A 84 -5.54 7.17 -6.35
CA ASN A 84 -4.64 7.97 -5.52
C ASN A 84 -3.40 7.16 -5.16
N SER A 85 -2.71 6.67 -6.19
CA SER A 85 -1.39 6.02 -6.07
C SER A 85 -0.34 7.05 -5.65
N THR A 86 0.38 6.75 -4.58
CA THR A 86 1.53 7.53 -4.10
C THR A 86 2.85 7.03 -4.67
N GLY A 87 2.93 5.76 -5.07
CA GLY A 87 4.20 5.08 -5.37
C GLY A 87 4.97 4.63 -4.11
N ILE A 88 4.46 4.90 -2.91
CA ILE A 88 5.08 4.46 -1.66
C ILE A 88 4.40 3.17 -1.21
N PRO A 89 5.12 2.06 -1.02
CA PRO A 89 4.51 0.83 -0.53
C PRO A 89 4.22 0.94 0.97
N TYR A 90 2.95 0.76 1.32
CA TYR A 90 2.43 0.65 2.69
C TYR A 90 2.07 -0.79 3.02
N PHE A 91 2.22 -1.15 4.28
CA PHE A 91 1.98 -2.48 4.81
C PHE A 91 1.19 -2.39 6.12
N PHE A 92 0.38 -3.41 6.40
CA PHE A 92 -0.25 -3.62 7.70
C PHE A 92 0.36 -4.87 8.34
N VAL A 93 1.18 -4.68 9.37
CA VAL A 93 2.11 -5.72 9.84
C VAL A 93 2.20 -5.76 11.35
N SER A 94 2.56 -6.92 11.88
CA SER A 94 2.77 -7.15 13.32
C SER A 94 4.24 -7.40 13.60
N GLU A 95 4.74 -6.95 14.74
CA GLU A 95 6.12 -7.25 15.21
C GLU A 95 6.33 -8.73 15.56
N LEU A 96 5.28 -9.55 15.50
CA LEU A 96 5.37 -11.00 15.56
C LEU A 96 5.99 -11.61 14.28
N ASP A 97 5.95 -10.90 13.15
CA ASP A 97 6.57 -11.32 11.89
C ASP A 97 8.10 -11.17 11.96
N VAL A 98 8.81 -12.23 11.57
CA VAL A 98 10.29 -12.28 11.51
C VAL A 98 10.86 -11.10 10.70
N SER A 99 10.26 -10.75 9.57
CA SER A 99 10.71 -9.62 8.77
C SER A 99 10.56 -8.29 9.50
N GLN A 100 9.58 -8.17 10.40
CA GLN A 100 9.43 -6.96 11.23
C GLN A 100 10.45 -6.91 12.36
N GLN A 101 10.81 -8.06 12.93
CA GLN A 101 11.87 -8.16 13.94
C GLN A 101 13.24 -7.84 13.32
N ASP A 102 13.52 -8.40 12.13
CA ASP A 102 14.71 -8.09 11.35
C ASP A 102 14.80 -6.59 11.03
N ALA A 103 13.69 -6.00 10.57
CA ALA A 103 13.63 -4.59 10.21
C ALA A 103 13.79 -3.65 11.43
N SER A 104 13.41 -4.09 12.63
CA SER A 104 13.65 -3.34 13.87
C SER A 104 15.14 -3.27 14.24
N ALA A 105 15.94 -4.27 13.86
CA ALA A 105 17.39 -4.26 14.04
C ALA A 105 18.11 -3.52 12.90
N ASN A 106 17.58 -3.61 11.69
CA ASN A 106 18.09 -2.92 10.50
C ASN A 106 16.95 -2.51 9.58
N SER A 107 16.62 -1.22 9.55
CA SER A 107 15.52 -0.68 8.75
C SER A 107 15.70 -0.82 7.24
N LEU A 108 16.93 -1.09 6.76
CA LEU A 108 17.21 -1.21 5.33
C LEU A 108 16.63 -2.52 4.79
N VAL A 109 15.60 -2.39 3.95
CA VAL A 109 14.87 -3.50 3.34
C VAL A 109 14.79 -3.34 1.82
N SER A 110 14.44 -4.43 1.14
CA SER A 110 14.19 -4.42 -0.30
C SER A 110 12.90 -5.15 -0.65
N LEU A 111 11.92 -4.43 -1.18
CA LEU A 111 10.67 -5.00 -1.69
C LEU A 111 10.82 -5.29 -3.18
N THR A 112 10.49 -6.51 -3.62
CA THR A 112 10.39 -6.85 -5.05
C THR A 112 8.99 -7.29 -5.43
N VAL A 113 8.49 -6.76 -6.55
CA VAL A 113 7.23 -7.18 -7.20
C VAL A 113 7.49 -7.51 -8.67
N SER A 114 6.67 -8.41 -9.22
CA SER A 114 6.75 -8.86 -10.60
C SER A 114 5.37 -8.81 -11.25
N GLU A 115 5.34 -8.39 -12.51
CA GLU A 115 4.14 -8.40 -13.34
C GLU A 115 3.55 -9.82 -13.46
N ALA A 116 4.34 -10.88 -13.28
CA ALA A 116 3.86 -12.26 -13.24
C ALA A 116 2.85 -12.51 -12.09
N GLY A 117 2.94 -11.75 -11.00
CA GLY A 117 1.97 -11.77 -9.91
C GLY A 117 0.74 -10.88 -10.15
N VAL A 118 0.74 -10.15 -11.26
CA VAL A 118 -0.29 -9.20 -11.65
C VAL A 118 -0.93 -9.66 -12.95
N SER A 119 -0.34 -9.40 -14.11
CA SER A 119 -1.00 -9.47 -15.42
C SER A 119 -0.96 -10.88 -16.06
N SER A 120 -1.98 -11.19 -16.87
CA SER A 120 -1.96 -12.34 -17.76
C SER A 120 -1.07 -12.10 -19.01
N GLU A 121 -0.70 -10.85 -19.28
CA GLU A 121 0.20 -10.49 -20.39
C GLU A 121 1.60 -11.07 -20.15
N CYS A 122 2.07 -11.06 -18.89
CA CYS A 122 3.28 -11.79 -18.50
C CYS A 122 3.07 -13.32 -18.43
N ALA A 123 1.84 -13.83 -18.25
CA ALA A 123 1.61 -15.29 -18.11
C ALA A 123 1.98 -16.12 -19.36
N MET A 124 2.11 -15.48 -20.52
CA MET A 124 2.58 -16.12 -21.77
C MET A 124 4.10 -16.03 -21.97
N LEU A 125 4.82 -15.42 -21.03
CA LEU A 125 6.26 -15.23 -21.02
C LEU A 125 6.85 -15.90 -19.79
N ASP A 126 8.15 -16.17 -19.84
CA ASP A 126 8.88 -16.51 -18.63
C ASP A 126 8.92 -15.28 -17.68
N PRO A 127 8.67 -15.42 -16.37
CA PRO A 127 8.72 -14.30 -15.42
C PRO A 127 10.06 -13.55 -15.35
N GLU A 128 11.17 -14.15 -15.80
CA GLU A 128 12.48 -13.51 -15.90
C GLU A 128 12.64 -12.68 -17.19
N SER A 129 11.77 -12.92 -18.18
CA SER A 129 11.74 -12.15 -19.42
C SER A 129 11.70 -10.66 -19.12
N PRO A 130 12.56 -9.82 -19.74
CA PRO A 130 12.58 -8.38 -19.49
C PRO A 130 11.32 -7.66 -20.00
N LEU A 131 10.45 -8.36 -20.75
CA LEU A 131 9.13 -7.88 -21.13
C LEU A 131 8.10 -8.02 -19.99
N CYS A 132 8.35 -8.91 -19.03
CA CYS A 132 7.59 -9.03 -17.79
C CYS A 132 8.19 -8.05 -16.77
N ILE A 133 7.45 -6.99 -16.44
CA ILE A 133 8.00 -5.88 -15.65
C ILE A 133 8.39 -6.38 -14.25
N ARG A 134 9.56 -5.95 -13.78
CA ARG A 134 10.01 -6.17 -12.40
C ARG A 134 10.38 -4.83 -11.76
N LEU A 135 9.94 -4.65 -10.53
CA LEU A 135 10.28 -3.50 -9.70
C LEU A 135 10.92 -3.98 -8.41
N THR A 136 12.03 -3.36 -8.03
CA THR A 136 12.59 -3.48 -6.69
C THR A 136 12.72 -2.08 -6.06
N VAL A 137 12.14 -1.92 -4.87
CA VAL A 137 12.19 -0.70 -4.06
C VAL A 137 13.04 -1.00 -2.83
N THR A 138 14.22 -0.40 -2.74
CA THR A 138 15.12 -0.53 -1.58
C THR A 138 15.10 0.77 -0.78
N GLY A 139 14.95 0.68 0.54
CA GLY A 139 14.80 1.84 1.41
C GLY A 139 14.65 1.48 2.88
N ASP A 140 14.26 2.45 3.70
CA ASP A 140 14.01 2.23 5.13
C ASP A 140 12.55 1.85 5.38
N LEU A 141 12.32 0.72 6.06
CA LEU A 141 11.01 0.39 6.60
C LEU A 141 10.78 1.18 7.88
N VAL A 142 9.79 2.07 7.86
CA VAL A 142 9.45 2.93 9.00
C VAL A 142 7.98 2.79 9.37
N GLU A 143 7.69 2.95 10.66
CA GLU A 143 6.32 3.10 11.14
C GLU A 143 5.74 4.45 10.70
N VAL A 144 4.47 4.45 10.27
CA VAL A 144 3.76 5.67 9.92
C VAL A 144 3.20 6.27 11.21
N VAL A 145 3.68 7.46 11.56
CA VAL A 145 3.31 8.16 12.81
C VAL A 145 2.31 9.29 12.60
N ASP A 146 2.20 9.79 11.36
CA ASP A 146 1.24 10.82 11.00
C ASP A 146 -0.17 10.22 10.91
N GLU A 147 -1.13 10.82 11.63
CA GLU A 147 -2.49 10.29 11.73
C GLU A 147 -3.23 10.32 10.38
N GLU A 148 -2.97 11.35 9.59
CA GLU A 148 -3.57 11.57 8.28
C GLU A 148 -3.06 10.53 7.26
N GLU A 149 -1.74 10.32 7.20
CA GLU A 149 -1.10 9.29 6.38
C GLU A 149 -1.49 7.88 6.82
N THR A 150 -1.58 7.63 8.13
CA THR A 150 -2.02 6.34 8.68
C THR A 150 -3.41 5.99 8.20
N ALA A 151 -4.36 6.93 8.28
CA ALA A 151 -5.72 6.68 7.85
C ALA A 151 -5.85 6.51 6.33
N PHE A 152 -5.08 7.28 5.54
CA PHE A 152 -4.98 7.08 4.10
C PHE A 152 -4.53 5.65 3.77
N ALA A 153 -3.43 5.20 4.39
CA ALA A 153 -2.88 3.88 4.18
C ALA A 153 -3.87 2.79 4.63
N MET A 154 -4.49 2.94 5.80
CA MET A 154 -5.48 1.98 6.32
C MET A 154 -6.71 1.86 5.42
N GLN A 155 -7.20 2.98 4.89
CA GLN A 155 -8.30 2.97 3.92
C GLN A 155 -7.92 2.16 2.68
N ALA A 156 -6.75 2.39 2.10
CA ALA A 156 -6.26 1.67 0.93
C ALA A 156 -6.03 0.18 1.23
N LEU A 157 -5.38 -0.12 2.36
CA LEU A 157 -5.11 -1.49 2.83
C LEU A 157 -6.43 -2.26 2.99
N PHE A 158 -7.42 -1.71 3.70
CA PHE A 158 -8.69 -2.38 3.92
C PHE A 158 -9.57 -2.47 2.68
N GLN A 159 -9.47 -1.53 1.75
CA GLN A 159 -10.16 -1.59 0.46
C GLN A 159 -9.60 -2.73 -0.41
N ARG A 160 -8.27 -2.86 -0.45
CA ARG A 160 -7.57 -3.79 -1.34
C ARG A 160 -7.33 -5.17 -0.71
N HIS A 161 -7.33 -5.24 0.62
CA HIS A 161 -7.15 -6.44 1.44
C HIS A 161 -8.25 -6.52 2.50
N PRO A 162 -9.51 -6.78 2.11
CA PRO A 162 -10.65 -6.73 3.03
C PRO A 162 -10.53 -7.69 4.22
N GLN A 163 -9.77 -8.79 4.09
CA GLN A 163 -9.51 -9.73 5.18
C GLN A 163 -8.74 -9.08 6.35
N MET A 164 -7.92 -8.06 6.11
CA MET A 164 -7.16 -7.36 7.15
C MET A 164 -8.05 -6.75 8.23
N GLN A 165 -9.30 -6.39 7.89
CA GLN A 165 -10.28 -5.88 8.86
C GLN A 165 -10.69 -6.90 9.92
N THR A 166 -10.45 -8.19 9.65
CA THR A 166 -10.82 -9.32 10.51
C THR A 166 -9.64 -9.96 11.21
N TRP A 167 -8.43 -9.41 11.05
CA TRP A 167 -7.24 -9.94 11.70
C TRP A 167 -7.29 -9.76 13.24
N PRO A 168 -6.64 -10.66 14.01
CA PRO A 168 -6.71 -10.65 15.47
C PRO A 168 -6.22 -9.33 16.07
N THR A 169 -6.99 -8.70 16.94
CA THR A 169 -6.68 -7.36 17.46
C THR A 169 -5.54 -7.33 18.47
N ASP A 170 -5.20 -8.48 19.06
CA ASP A 170 -4.15 -8.65 20.07
C ASP A 170 -2.74 -8.81 19.48
N HIS A 171 -2.59 -8.81 18.15
CA HIS A 171 -1.31 -8.93 17.46
C HIS A 171 -0.55 -7.60 17.30
N GLY A 172 -1.09 -6.48 17.80
CA GLY A 172 -0.39 -5.19 17.79
C GLY A 172 -0.04 -4.66 16.39
N TRP A 173 -1.00 -4.74 15.46
CA TRP A 173 -0.80 -4.32 14.07
C TRP A 173 -0.42 -2.84 13.93
N LYS A 174 0.52 -2.57 13.04
CA LYS A 174 1.05 -1.25 12.72
C LYS A 174 1.01 -1.01 11.22
N VAL A 175 0.83 0.25 10.84
CA VAL A 175 1.06 0.69 9.46
C VAL A 175 2.53 1.05 9.30
N LYS A 176 3.18 0.45 8.32
CA LYS A 176 4.56 0.79 7.95
C LYS A 176 4.67 1.12 6.47
N LYS A 177 5.71 1.86 6.10
CA LYS A 177 6.03 2.20 4.70
C LYS A 177 7.52 2.04 4.42
N ILE A 178 7.90 1.83 3.16
CA ILE A 178 9.30 1.98 2.74
C ILE A 178 9.53 3.42 2.29
N VAL A 179 10.48 4.11 2.92
CA VAL A 179 11.04 5.38 2.42
C VAL A 179 12.09 5.04 1.36
N PRO A 180 11.80 5.25 0.06
CA PRO A 180 12.67 4.74 -1.00
C PRO A 180 14.02 5.45 -1.03
N ARG A 181 15.09 4.67 -1.20
CA ARG A 181 16.46 5.15 -1.45
C ARG A 181 16.94 4.79 -2.85
N HIS A 182 16.58 3.60 -3.31
CA HIS A 182 16.93 3.10 -4.64
C HIS A 182 15.72 2.43 -5.30
N ILE A 183 15.53 2.72 -6.57
CA ILE A 183 14.49 2.15 -7.41
C ILE A 183 15.15 1.42 -8.58
N PHE A 184 14.78 0.17 -8.74
CA PHE A 184 15.19 -0.68 -9.86
C PHE A 184 13.94 -1.04 -10.65
N VAL A 185 13.94 -0.74 -11.95
CA VAL A 185 12.87 -1.17 -12.86
C VAL A 185 13.49 -1.84 -14.08
N LEU A 186 12.99 -3.03 -14.40
CA LEU A 186 13.21 -3.67 -15.68
C LEU A 186 11.87 -3.82 -16.39
N ASP A 187 11.67 -3.06 -17.47
CA ASP A 187 10.42 -3.06 -18.22
C ASP A 187 10.59 -3.35 -19.72
N MET A 188 11.84 -3.47 -20.20
CA MET A 188 12.23 -3.84 -21.56
C MET A 188 13.65 -4.43 -21.62
N PHE A 189 14.02 -5.00 -22.78
CA PHE A 189 15.40 -5.38 -23.11
C PHE A 189 16.39 -4.20 -23.01
N GLY A 190 17.67 -4.52 -22.83
CA GLY A 190 18.76 -3.53 -22.79
C GLY A 190 19.37 -3.32 -21.39
N GLY A 191 19.00 -4.16 -20.42
CA GLY A 191 19.48 -4.04 -19.06
C GLY A 191 18.75 -2.96 -18.27
N VAL A 192 19.15 -2.81 -17.02
CA VAL A 192 18.44 -1.99 -16.04
C VAL A 192 18.83 -0.54 -16.22
N LYS A 193 17.82 0.33 -16.28
CA LYS A 193 18.04 1.77 -16.26
C LYS A 193 17.86 2.27 -14.83
N PRO A 194 18.80 3.07 -14.29
CA PRO A 194 18.61 3.66 -12.97
C PRO A 194 17.42 4.64 -13.03
N VAL A 195 16.48 4.47 -12.10
CA VAL A 195 15.37 5.41 -11.91
C VAL A 195 15.65 6.16 -10.61
N SER A 196 15.67 7.49 -10.68
CA SER A 196 15.82 8.28 -9.45
C SER A 196 14.54 8.22 -8.61
N VAL A 197 14.66 8.36 -7.29
CA VAL A 197 13.49 8.41 -6.40
C VAL A 197 12.56 9.56 -6.79
N ASP A 198 13.13 10.72 -7.14
CA ASP A 198 12.36 11.89 -7.57
C ASP A 198 11.57 11.62 -8.86
N GLU A 199 12.20 11.04 -9.88
CA GLU A 199 11.53 10.66 -11.14
C GLU A 199 10.42 9.63 -10.90
N TYR A 200 10.65 8.66 -10.01
CA TYR A 200 9.67 7.64 -9.66
C TYR A 200 8.46 8.22 -8.93
N LEU A 201 8.71 9.13 -7.98
CA LEU A 201 7.67 9.77 -7.17
C LEU A 201 7.07 11.02 -7.82
N GLU A 202 7.61 11.46 -8.96
CA GLU A 202 7.17 12.67 -9.65
C GLU A 202 5.67 12.59 -9.96
N LYS A 203 4.90 13.49 -9.34
CA LYS A 203 3.47 13.63 -9.61
C LYS A 203 3.32 14.40 -10.92
N CYS A 204 3.28 13.68 -12.05
CA CYS A 204 3.09 14.24 -13.40
C CYS A 204 4.06 15.39 -13.76
N GLY A 205 5.26 15.03 -14.19
CA GLY A 205 6.09 15.72 -15.20
C GLY A 205 6.22 17.24 -15.18
N ALA A 206 7.37 17.73 -14.70
CA ALA A 206 7.96 19.04 -15.03
C ALA A 206 8.46 19.15 -16.49
N LEU A 207 7.85 18.42 -17.43
CA LEU A 207 8.12 18.47 -18.86
C LEU A 207 6.83 18.64 -19.66
N TYR A 208 6.13 19.75 -19.42
CA TYR A 208 5.35 20.44 -20.46
C TYR A 208 5.40 21.94 -20.16
N ARG A 209 6.44 22.61 -20.68
CA ARG A 209 6.46 24.07 -20.78
C ARG A 209 5.72 24.45 -22.06
N ALA A 210 4.83 25.44 -21.91
CA ALA A 210 4.04 26.15 -22.92
C ALA A 210 2.67 25.53 -23.29
N GLU A 211 1.63 26.27 -22.91
CA GLU A 211 0.28 26.30 -23.50
C GLU A 211 -0.57 25.01 -23.44
N SER A 212 -1.08 24.70 -22.25
CA SER A 212 -2.52 24.45 -22.04
C SER A 212 -2.80 24.17 -20.57
N ARG A 213 -3.87 24.78 -20.04
CA ARG A 213 -4.33 24.59 -18.67
C ARG A 213 -4.74 23.13 -18.45
N THR A 214 -3.87 22.33 -17.85
CA THR A 214 -4.29 21.20 -17.01
C THR A 214 -3.67 21.38 -15.64
N ARG A 215 -4.53 21.81 -14.71
CA ARG A 215 -4.24 22.05 -13.31
C ARG A 215 -4.09 20.68 -12.66
N CYS A 216 -2.87 20.24 -12.37
CA CYS A 216 -2.66 19.20 -11.36
C CYS A 216 -3.01 19.82 -10.01
N GLU A 217 -4.31 19.82 -9.68
CA GLU A 217 -4.80 20.40 -8.44
C GLU A 217 -5.12 19.32 -7.43
N TRP A 218 -4.19 19.15 -6.49
CA TRP A 218 -4.49 18.57 -5.20
C TRP A 218 -5.30 19.60 -4.41
N MET A 219 -6.62 19.61 -4.57
CA MET A 219 -7.46 20.29 -3.60
C MET A 219 -7.47 19.46 -2.32
N GLY A 220 -6.78 19.97 -1.30
CA GLY A 220 -6.99 19.55 0.07
C GLY A 220 -8.48 19.66 0.40
N VAL A 221 -9.14 18.52 0.57
CA VAL A 221 -10.46 18.46 1.19
C VAL A 221 -10.21 18.13 2.64
N SER A 222 -10.66 19.03 3.52
CA SER A 222 -10.59 18.89 4.98
C SER A 222 -11.02 17.49 5.43
N MET A 223 -10.05 16.63 5.77
CA MET A 223 -10.27 15.26 6.25
C MET A 223 -11.09 15.18 7.53
N ARG A 224 -11.24 16.31 8.24
CA ARG A 224 -11.92 16.42 9.54
C ARG A 224 -13.38 15.94 9.56
N LYS A 225 -14.13 16.05 8.46
CA LYS A 225 -15.57 15.69 8.47
C LYS A 225 -15.85 14.23 8.11
N PHE A 226 -14.96 13.55 7.38
CA PHE A 226 -15.10 12.14 7.02
C PHE A 226 -14.54 11.21 8.09
N PHE A 227 -13.46 11.62 8.76
CA PHE A 227 -12.78 10.86 9.82
C PHE A 227 -13.70 10.48 10.98
N VAL A 228 -14.49 11.46 11.44
CA VAL A 228 -15.40 11.27 12.59
C VAL A 228 -16.50 10.27 12.25
N ALA A 229 -16.98 10.21 11.01
CA ALA A 229 -18.08 9.32 10.64
C ALA A 229 -17.66 7.85 10.56
N GLN A 230 -16.50 7.54 9.97
CA GLN A 230 -16.03 6.15 9.82
C GLN A 230 -15.41 5.59 11.10
N ILE A 231 -14.70 6.41 11.88
CA ILE A 231 -14.16 5.99 13.20
C ILE A 231 -15.31 5.75 14.19
N ASN A 232 -16.34 6.59 14.21
CA ASN A 232 -17.51 6.34 15.08
C ASN A 232 -18.27 5.08 14.66
N MET A 233 -18.27 4.73 13.38
CA MET A 233 -18.89 3.49 12.90
C MET A 233 -18.06 2.25 13.31
N TRP A 234 -16.72 2.37 13.34
CA TRP A 234 -15.82 1.33 13.83
C TRP A 234 -15.89 1.16 15.36
N LEU A 235 -15.81 2.26 16.12
CA LEU A 235 -15.99 2.26 17.59
C LEU A 235 -17.39 1.78 18.01
N GLY A 236 -18.41 2.06 17.20
CA GLY A 236 -19.77 1.55 17.38
C GLY A 236 -19.89 0.04 17.19
N ARG A 237 -19.14 -0.55 16.24
CA ARG A 237 -19.11 -2.01 16.02
C ARG A 237 -18.32 -2.77 17.08
N GLN A 238 -17.34 -2.14 17.73
CA GLN A 238 -16.55 -2.72 18.82
C GLN A 238 -17.22 -2.60 20.21
N GLY A 239 -18.45 -2.07 20.28
CA GLY A 239 -19.15 -1.87 21.56
C GLY A 239 -18.53 -0.80 22.48
N LEU A 240 -17.56 -0.04 21.99
CA LEU A 240 -16.86 1.03 22.74
C LEU A 240 -17.56 2.38 22.64
N ALA A 241 -18.60 2.51 21.82
CA ALA A 241 -19.47 3.68 21.82
C ALA A 241 -20.34 3.70 23.09
N LYS A 242 -19.91 4.44 24.12
CA LYS A 242 -20.79 4.76 25.26
C LYS A 242 -21.95 5.61 24.75
N ARG A 243 -23.15 5.05 24.93
CA ARG A 243 -24.44 5.62 24.52
C ARG A 243 -24.70 6.93 25.28
N ASN A 244 -24.90 8.03 24.55
CA ASN A 244 -25.39 9.34 25.00
C ASN A 244 -24.62 10.01 26.15
N GLN A 245 -23.56 10.75 25.83
CA GLN A 245 -23.22 12.00 26.53
C GLN A 245 -22.78 13.04 25.50
N HIS A 246 -23.41 14.22 25.53
CA HIS A 246 -22.87 15.43 24.92
C HIS A 246 -21.45 15.62 25.45
N VAL A 247 -20.45 15.62 24.57
CA VAL A 247 -19.08 15.97 24.95
C VAL A 247 -19.05 17.48 25.16
N ASP A 248 -19.03 17.88 26.43
CA ASP A 248 -18.73 19.25 26.84
C ASP A 248 -17.23 19.51 26.59
N LEU A 249 -16.93 20.49 25.73
CA LEU A 249 -15.56 20.87 25.35
C LEU A 249 -14.94 21.91 26.31
N SER A 250 -15.51 22.11 27.49
CA SER A 250 -15.02 23.06 28.51
C SER A 250 -13.70 22.68 29.20
N PHE A 251 -13.03 21.60 28.81
CA PHE A 251 -11.84 21.06 29.51
C PHE A 251 -10.52 21.02 28.71
N TYR A 252 -10.35 21.86 27.68
CA TYR A 252 -9.04 22.11 27.05
C TYR A 252 -8.79 23.62 26.85
N PRO A 253 -8.17 24.32 27.82
CA PRO A 253 -8.04 25.78 27.78
C PRO A 253 -6.82 26.29 26.97
N SER A 254 -6.50 25.72 25.80
CA SER A 254 -5.41 26.27 24.97
C SER A 254 -5.64 26.29 23.45
N LEU A 255 -6.90 26.22 22.99
CA LEU A 255 -7.21 26.24 21.55
C LEU A 255 -8.13 27.39 21.10
N PHE A 256 -8.31 28.44 21.89
CA PHE A 256 -9.07 29.61 21.47
C PHE A 256 -8.40 30.91 21.94
N GLU A 257 -7.60 31.51 21.06
CA GLU A 257 -7.63 32.96 20.90
C GLU A 257 -7.72 33.28 19.40
N GLU A 258 -8.80 33.99 19.08
CA GLU A 258 -9.11 34.58 17.80
C GLU A 258 -8.08 35.67 17.47
N ASN A 259 -7.78 35.84 16.18
CA ASN A 259 -7.74 37.18 15.60
C ASN A 259 -8.10 37.11 14.12
N LEU A 260 -9.40 37.30 13.89
CA LEU A 260 -9.94 37.90 12.66
C LEU A 260 -9.41 39.32 12.53
N TYR A 261 -8.62 39.61 11.50
CA TYR A 261 -8.64 40.93 10.86
C TYR A 261 -8.39 40.78 9.35
N MET A 262 -9.49 40.84 8.60
CA MET A 262 -9.51 41.27 7.20
C MET A 262 -9.46 42.81 7.18
N SER A 263 -8.48 43.41 6.49
CA SER A 263 -8.66 44.57 5.60
C SER A 263 -7.32 45.15 5.14
N GLY A 264 -7.25 45.59 3.88
CA GLY A 264 -6.38 46.70 3.48
C GLY A 264 -5.36 46.45 2.37
N SER A 265 -5.77 46.75 1.14
CA SER A 265 -5.03 47.38 0.03
C SER A 265 -3.55 47.76 0.24
N TYR A 266 -2.64 47.27 -0.61
CA TYR A 266 -2.05 47.90 -1.81
C TYR A 266 -1.11 46.89 -2.50
#